data_AF-A0A7C6AZ84-F1
#
_entry.id   AF-A0A7C6AZ84-F1
#
_cell.length_a   1.000
_cell.length_b   1.000
_cell.length_c   1.000
_cell.angle_alpha   90.00
_cell.angle_beta   90.00
_cell.angle_gamma   90.00
#
_symmetry.space_group_name_H-M   'P 1'
#
loop_
_entity.id
_entity.type
_entity.pdbx_description
1 polymer ?
#
loop_
_entity_poly.entity_id
_entity_poly.type
_entity_poly.pdbx_seq_one_letter_code
_entity_poly.pdbx_strand_id
1 'polypeptide(L)'
;NKIMRFAIQPGVTTANRIIELFSADAVAPLVFDVLLDPTDGNDGSGFVAVTSATDPPRIAGGQSSQLTGRDVNPLETEGIFTALVRLKDALLANDVWRAQHAIDLLDQAVLNLNFERAELGAKQQSLDILNTRIEDEDMQLQSALSADFDADLAEVISSLLAKQSAYQAALQATAKIFRMSLLDYL
;
A
#
# COMPACT_ATOMS: atom_id res chain seq x y z
N ASN A 1 15.56 74.82 13.64
CA ASN A 1 15.43 73.54 12.92
C ASN A 1 14.45 73.68 11.77
N LYS A 2 14.91 73.47 10.53
CA LYS A 2 14.02 73.31 9.38
C LYS A 2 13.33 71.95 9.52
N ILE A 3 12.01 71.91 9.58
CA ILE A 3 11.23 70.67 9.69
C ILE A 3 10.49 70.49 8.36
N MET A 4 10.77 69.40 7.64
CA MET A 4 9.96 68.99 6.49
C MET A 4 8.84 68.05 6.95
N ARG A 5 7.65 68.22 6.38
CA ARG A 5 6.47 67.38 6.65
C ARG A 5 5.96 66.82 5.34
N PHE A 6 5.86 65.50 5.24
CA PHE A 6 5.27 64.81 4.09
C PHE A 6 4.01 64.07 4.54
N ALA A 7 2.98 64.09 3.69
CA ALA A 7 1.81 63.24 3.85
C ALA A 7 1.99 62.01 2.97
N ILE A 8 1.98 60.82 3.59
CA ILE A 8 2.01 59.54 2.87
C ILE A 8 0.58 59.02 2.83
N GLN A 9 0.04 58.84 1.63
CA GLN A 9 -1.27 58.23 1.45
C GLN A 9 -1.06 56.78 0.99
N PRO A 10 -1.50 55.79 1.80
CA PRO A 10 -1.39 54.39 1.43
C PRO A 10 -2.08 54.09 0.10
N GLY A 11 -1.49 53.21 -0.72
CA GLY A 11 -2.03 52.80 -2.02
C GLY A 11 -1.91 53.83 -3.14
N VAL A 12 -1.31 55.01 -2.87
CA VAL A 12 -1.11 56.07 -3.88
C VAL A 12 0.33 56.58 -3.89
N THR A 13 0.99 56.63 -2.74
CA THR A 13 2.39 57.07 -2.63
C THR A 13 3.37 55.94 -2.98
N THR A 14 4.35 56.22 -3.85
CA THR A 14 5.48 55.32 -4.18
C THR A 14 6.81 55.95 -3.76
N ALA A 15 7.89 55.16 -3.71
CA ALA A 15 9.23 55.69 -3.39
C ALA A 15 9.71 56.68 -4.47
N ASN A 16 9.46 56.37 -5.75
CA ASN A 16 9.74 57.28 -6.86
C ASN A 16 8.98 58.58 -6.73
N ARG A 17 7.71 58.53 -6.29
CA ARG A 17 6.92 59.74 -6.08
C ARG A 17 7.49 60.63 -4.99
N ILE A 18 8.08 60.06 -3.94
CA ILE A 18 8.74 60.82 -2.88
C ILE A 18 10.01 61.48 -3.41
N ILE A 19 10.82 60.76 -4.19
CA ILE A 19 12.04 61.29 -4.82
C ILE A 19 11.70 62.45 -5.78
N GLU A 20 10.63 62.32 -6.57
CA GLU A 20 10.13 63.40 -7.43
C GLU A 20 9.68 64.64 -6.64
N LEU A 21 8.93 64.45 -5.55
CA LEU A 21 8.48 65.57 -4.72
C LEU A 21 9.66 66.26 -4.04
N PHE A 22 10.69 65.49 -3.68
CA PHE A 22 11.91 66.00 -3.08
C PHE A 22 12.73 66.82 -4.10
N SER A 23 12.88 66.32 -5.33
CA SER A 23 13.61 67.02 -6.40
C SER A 23 12.89 68.27 -6.91
N ALA A 24 11.56 68.34 -6.73
CA ALA A 24 10.77 69.51 -7.10
C ALA A 24 10.85 70.68 -6.09
N ASP A 25 11.39 70.47 -4.89
CA ASP A 25 11.55 71.54 -3.89
C ASP A 25 12.78 72.41 -4.19
N ALA A 26 12.67 73.73 -3.99
CA ALA A 26 13.73 74.67 -4.33
C ALA A 26 14.96 74.62 -3.40
N VAL A 27 14.83 73.99 -2.22
CA VAL A 27 15.87 73.98 -1.18
C VAL A 27 16.29 72.55 -0.81
N ALA A 28 15.39 71.59 -0.86
CA ALA A 28 15.63 70.22 -0.41
C ALA A 28 16.81 69.53 -1.12
N PRO A 29 16.95 69.57 -2.47
CA PRO A 29 18.04 68.94 -3.20
C PRO A 29 19.40 69.60 -2.99
N LEU A 30 19.43 70.83 -2.44
CA LEU A 30 20.67 71.52 -2.13
C LEU A 30 21.28 71.06 -0.79
N VAL A 31 20.53 70.29 0.01
CA VAL A 31 20.90 69.93 1.38
C VAL A 31 20.89 68.42 1.59
N PHE A 32 20.06 67.64 0.90
CA PHE A 32 20.03 66.19 1.01
C PHE A 32 19.92 65.51 -0.37
N ASP A 33 20.48 64.30 -0.45
CA ASP A 33 20.26 63.38 -1.55
C ASP A 33 19.27 62.28 -1.13
N VAL A 34 18.32 61.97 -2.00
CA VAL A 34 17.37 60.86 -1.81
C VAL A 34 17.46 59.95 -3.03
N LEU A 35 17.90 58.72 -2.81
CA LEU A 35 18.18 57.72 -3.84
C LEU A 35 17.57 56.38 -3.42
N LEU A 36 17.22 55.54 -4.39
CA LEU A 36 16.91 54.14 -4.12
C LEU A 36 18.21 53.38 -3.82
N ASP A 37 18.12 52.34 -2.99
CA ASP A 37 19.25 51.45 -2.73
C ASP A 37 19.49 50.57 -3.97
N PRO A 38 20.63 50.70 -4.67
CA PRO A 38 20.87 49.94 -5.89
C PRO A 38 21.03 48.43 -5.63
N THR A 39 21.14 48.00 -4.37
CA THR A 39 21.38 46.60 -3.99
C THR A 39 20.10 45.84 -3.61
N ASP A 40 18.97 46.53 -3.44
CA ASP A 40 17.73 45.91 -2.98
C ASP A 40 16.84 45.36 -4.11
N GLY A 41 17.19 45.65 -5.37
CA GLY A 41 16.45 45.20 -6.55
C GLY A 41 15.06 45.84 -6.73
N ASN A 42 14.74 46.88 -5.96
CA ASN A 42 13.49 47.61 -6.01
C ASN A 42 13.61 48.83 -6.93
N ASP A 43 12.70 48.94 -7.89
CA ASP A 43 12.67 50.06 -8.85
C ASP A 43 11.89 51.29 -8.35
N GLY A 44 11.41 51.24 -7.10
CA GLY A 44 10.69 52.33 -6.43
C GLY A 44 9.28 52.59 -6.95
N SER A 45 8.77 51.75 -7.87
CA SER A 45 7.45 51.91 -8.48
C SER A 45 6.30 51.39 -7.61
N GLY A 46 6.59 50.55 -6.61
CA GLY A 46 5.60 49.96 -5.71
C GLY A 46 4.92 50.98 -4.78
N PHE A 47 3.63 50.76 -4.51
CA PHE A 47 2.89 51.58 -3.56
C PHE A 47 3.24 51.25 -2.11
N VAL A 48 3.29 52.28 -1.27
CA VAL A 48 3.32 52.12 0.18
C VAL A 48 1.96 51.56 0.60
N ALA A 49 1.92 50.30 1.03
CA ALA A 49 0.70 49.67 1.51
C ALA A 49 0.44 50.01 3.00
N VAL A 50 -0.83 49.93 3.42
CA VAL A 50 -1.24 50.10 4.82
C VAL A 50 -0.60 48.99 5.66
N THR A 51 0.13 49.36 6.71
CA THR A 51 0.65 48.39 7.68
C THR A 51 -0.50 47.82 8.49
N SER A 52 -0.94 46.59 8.18
CA SER A 52 -1.82 45.80 9.03
C SER A 52 -1.00 44.93 9.97
N ALA A 53 -1.36 44.89 11.25
CA ALA A 53 -0.71 44.02 12.24
C ALA A 53 -0.89 42.52 11.94
N THR A 54 -1.92 42.17 11.15
CA THR A 54 -2.24 40.80 10.74
C THR A 54 -1.85 40.49 9.28
N ASP A 55 -1.46 41.51 8.51
CA ASP A 55 -0.98 41.35 7.12
C ASP A 55 0.07 42.43 6.81
N PRO A 56 1.34 42.20 7.15
CA PRO A 56 2.37 43.20 6.92
C PRO A 56 2.51 43.48 5.41
N PRO A 57 2.62 44.75 5.00
CA PRO A 57 2.72 45.13 3.61
C PRO A 57 3.86 44.37 2.95
N ARG A 58 3.50 43.51 1.99
CA ARG A 58 4.49 42.94 1.07
C ARG A 58 4.82 44.01 0.05
N ILE A 59 6.11 44.23 -0.19
CA ILE A 59 6.58 45.12 -1.25
C ILE A 59 6.08 44.51 -2.57
N ALA A 60 5.02 45.07 -3.14
CA ALA A 60 4.42 44.62 -4.39
C ALA A 60 4.59 45.72 -5.44
N GLY A 61 5.60 45.50 -6.29
CA GLY A 61 6.17 46.39 -7.30
C GLY A 61 7.55 45.82 -7.61
N GLY A 62 7.65 45.04 -8.70
CA GLY A 62 8.68 44.02 -8.91
C GLY A 62 8.07 42.62 -8.82
N GLN A 63 8.17 41.82 -9.88
CA GLN A 63 7.66 40.45 -9.90
C GLN A 63 8.37 39.66 -8.78
N SER A 64 7.65 39.29 -7.72
CA SER A 64 8.15 38.28 -6.78
C SER A 64 8.53 37.05 -7.60
N SER A 65 9.79 36.65 -7.56
CA SER A 65 10.18 35.34 -8.08
C SER A 65 9.30 34.32 -7.39
N GLN A 66 8.30 33.78 -8.11
CA GLN A 66 7.61 32.60 -7.63
C GLN A 66 8.70 31.55 -7.45
N LEU A 67 8.95 31.16 -6.19
CA LEU A 67 9.73 29.97 -5.90
C LEU A 67 8.92 28.78 -6.43
N THR A 68 9.08 28.48 -7.71
CA THR A 68 8.59 27.24 -8.30
C THR A 68 9.61 26.16 -7.95
N GLY A 69 9.37 25.49 -6.83
CA GLY A 69 10.06 24.24 -6.52
C GLY A 69 9.54 23.16 -7.46
N ARG A 70 10.30 22.84 -8.51
CA ARG A 70 10.10 21.59 -9.23
C ARG A 70 10.80 20.51 -8.41
N ASP A 71 10.09 19.42 -8.11
CA ASP A 71 10.72 18.23 -7.56
C ASP A 71 11.80 17.76 -8.55
N VAL A 72 13.06 17.89 -8.15
CA VAL A 72 14.23 17.52 -8.95
C VAL A 72 14.53 16.04 -8.85
N ASN A 73 13.88 15.32 -7.92
CA ASN A 73 14.06 13.89 -7.73
C ASN A 73 12.75 13.24 -7.22
N PRO A 74 11.71 13.16 -8.06
CA PRO A 74 10.51 12.42 -7.70
C PRO A 74 10.90 10.96 -7.48
N LEU A 75 10.79 10.48 -6.23
CA LEU A 75 10.85 9.06 -5.92
C LEU A 75 9.58 8.41 -6.46
N GLU A 76 9.63 7.98 -7.71
CA GLU A 76 8.59 7.16 -8.31
C GLU A 76 8.91 5.69 -8.09
N THR A 77 7.94 4.94 -7.59
CA THR A 77 8.05 3.48 -7.54
C THR A 77 8.15 2.93 -8.96
N GLU A 78 9.21 2.19 -9.25
CA GLU A 78 9.33 1.47 -10.51
C GLU A 78 8.23 0.38 -10.58
N GLY A 79 7.41 0.43 -11.62
CA GLY A 79 6.29 -0.49 -11.76
C GLY A 79 5.47 -0.25 -13.03
N ILE A 80 4.59 -1.21 -13.33
CA ILE A 80 3.79 -1.21 -14.56
C ILE A 80 2.93 0.05 -14.70
N PHE A 81 2.35 0.53 -13.60
CA PHE A 81 1.50 1.72 -13.60
C PHE A 81 2.32 2.99 -13.83
N THR A 82 3.52 3.08 -13.24
CA THR A 82 4.45 4.19 -13.47
C THR A 82 4.89 4.24 -14.93
N ALA A 83 5.22 3.08 -15.52
CA ALA A 83 5.56 2.98 -16.94
C ALA A 83 4.41 3.45 -17.84
N LEU A 84 3.17 3.04 -17.54
CA LEU A 84 1.97 3.47 -18.29
C LEU A 84 1.69 4.97 -18.18
N VAL A 85 1.85 5.55 -16.98
CA VAL A 85 1.69 7.00 -16.78
C VAL A 85 2.75 7.77 -17.56
N ARG A 86 4.01 7.35 -17.48
CA ARG A 86 5.12 7.95 -18.24
C ARG A 86 4.91 7.87 -19.75
N LEU A 87 4.41 6.73 -20.24
CA LEU A 87 4.08 6.56 -21.65
C LEU A 87 2.97 7.52 -22.08
N LYS A 88 1.88 7.61 -21.29
CA LYS A 88 0.78 8.55 -21.56
C LYS A 88 1.28 10.00 -21.60
N ASP A 89 2.08 10.42 -20.62
CA ASP A 89 2.61 11.79 -20.56
C ASP A 89 3.60 12.08 -21.70
N ALA A 90 4.44 11.11 -22.07
CA ALA A 90 5.35 11.22 -23.20
C ALA A 90 4.60 11.37 -24.53
N LEU A 91 3.52 10.62 -24.73
CA LEU A 91 2.66 10.72 -25.91
C LEU A 91 1.95 12.09 -25.98
N LEU A 92 1.46 12.60 -24.85
CA LEU A 92 0.83 13.93 -24.78
C LEU A 92 1.84 15.06 -25.07
N ALA A 93 3.09 14.90 -24.64
CA ALA A 93 4.18 15.83 -24.90
C ALA A 93 4.81 15.67 -26.29
N ASN A 94 4.38 14.66 -27.07
CA ASN A 94 5.00 14.26 -28.34
C ASN A 94 6.53 14.03 -28.23
N ASP A 95 6.96 13.47 -27.10
CA ASP A 95 8.36 13.20 -26.78
C ASP A 95 8.70 11.72 -27.02
N VAL A 96 9.30 11.46 -28.18
CA VAL A 96 9.63 10.10 -28.65
C VAL A 96 10.65 9.41 -27.73
N TRP A 97 11.61 10.16 -27.18
CA TRP A 97 12.65 9.56 -26.33
C TRP A 97 12.09 9.10 -24.99
N ARG A 98 11.22 9.92 -24.38
CA ARG A 98 10.52 9.54 -23.15
C ARG A 98 9.56 8.38 -23.37
N ALA A 99 8.91 8.33 -24.53
CA ALA A 99 8.02 7.23 -24.88
C ALA A 99 8.79 5.91 -24.98
N GLN A 100 9.95 5.90 -25.64
CA GLN A 100 10.80 4.72 -25.73
C GLN A 100 11.24 4.23 -24.34
N HIS A 101 11.71 5.13 -23.48
CA HIS A 101 12.12 4.75 -22.13
C HIS A 101 10.96 4.20 -21.28
N ALA A 102 9.75 4.75 -21.45
CA ALA A 102 8.56 4.24 -20.79
C ALA A 102 8.16 2.83 -21.28
N ILE A 103 8.38 2.52 -22.56
CA ILE A 103 8.19 1.18 -23.12
C ILE A 103 9.22 0.21 -22.52
N ASP A 104 10.49 0.59 -22.44
CA ASP A 104 11.53 -0.28 -21.86
C ASP A 104 11.22 -0.63 -20.39
N LEU A 105 10.73 0.35 -19.61
CA LEU A 105 10.25 0.14 -18.24
C LEU A 105 9.03 -0.79 -18.19
N LEU A 106 8.12 -0.66 -19.16
CA LEU A 106 6.94 -1.51 -19.27
C LEU A 106 7.34 -2.96 -19.54
N ASP A 107 8.28 -3.18 -20.46
CA ASP A 107 8.79 -4.51 -20.80
C ASP A 107 9.43 -5.19 -19.59
N GLN A 108 10.24 -4.46 -18.80
CA GLN A 108 10.79 -4.97 -17.55
C GLN A 108 9.71 -5.34 -16.55
N ALA A 109 8.68 -4.50 -16.38
CA ALA A 109 7.57 -4.78 -15.49
C ALA A 109 6.77 -6.03 -15.93
N VAL A 110 6.59 -6.22 -17.23
CA VAL A 110 5.94 -7.41 -17.80
C VAL A 110 6.78 -8.66 -17.59
N LEU A 111 8.11 -8.58 -17.76
CA LEU A 111 9.02 -9.69 -17.47
C LEU A 111 8.96 -10.12 -16.00
N ASN A 112 8.98 -9.16 -15.08
CA ASN A 112 8.84 -9.44 -13.65
C ASN A 112 7.49 -10.10 -13.34
N LEU A 113 6.40 -9.58 -13.90
CA LEU A 113 5.07 -10.18 -13.73
C LEU A 113 5.02 -11.62 -14.25
N ASN A 114 5.67 -11.90 -15.38
CA ASN A 114 5.74 -13.26 -15.93
C ASN A 114 6.54 -14.20 -15.01
N PHE A 115 7.61 -13.72 -14.39
CA PHE A 115 8.38 -14.49 -13.42
C PHE A 115 7.54 -14.85 -12.19
N GLU A 116 6.86 -13.86 -11.60
CA GLU A 116 5.94 -14.07 -10.47
C GLU A 116 4.81 -15.05 -10.82
N ARG A 117 4.25 -14.95 -12.03
CA ARG A 117 3.23 -15.91 -12.52
C ARG A 117 3.79 -17.31 -12.68
N ALA A 118 5.03 -17.45 -13.13
CA ALA A 118 5.68 -18.75 -13.26
C ALA A 118 5.94 -19.38 -11.88
N GLU A 119 6.38 -18.59 -10.90
CA GLU A 119 6.55 -19.04 -9.52
C GLU A 119 5.23 -19.49 -8.90
N LEU A 120 4.16 -18.73 -9.10
CA LEU A 120 2.80 -19.13 -8.68
C LEU A 120 2.36 -20.43 -9.34
N GLY A 121 2.62 -20.60 -10.63
CA GLY A 121 2.33 -21.84 -11.35
C GLY A 121 3.10 -23.05 -10.79
N ALA A 122 4.39 -22.87 -10.50
CA ALA A 122 5.21 -23.92 -9.87
C ALA A 122 4.69 -24.27 -8.46
N LYS A 123 4.29 -23.27 -7.67
CA LYS A 123 3.71 -23.46 -6.34
C LYS A 123 2.36 -24.17 -6.41
N GLN A 124 1.51 -23.82 -7.38
CA GLN A 124 0.25 -24.52 -7.61
C GLN A 124 0.49 -25.98 -7.95
N GLN A 125 1.40 -26.28 -8.87
CA GLN A 125 1.78 -27.66 -9.19
C GLN A 125 2.30 -28.42 -7.96
N SER A 126 3.10 -27.77 -7.12
CA SER A 126 3.58 -28.37 -5.87
C SER A 126 2.44 -28.67 -4.89
N LEU A 127 1.42 -27.81 -4.81
CA LEU A 127 0.25 -28.03 -3.98
C LEU A 127 -0.60 -29.18 -4.52
N ASP A 128 -0.77 -29.28 -5.83
CA ASP A 128 -1.51 -30.39 -6.45
C ASP A 128 -0.83 -31.73 -6.17
N ILE A 129 0.50 -31.80 -6.28
CA ILE A 129 1.29 -33.00 -5.93
C ILE A 129 1.13 -33.35 -4.44
N LEU A 130 1.17 -32.36 -3.56
CA LEU A 130 0.99 -32.58 -2.12
C LEU A 130 -0.42 -33.08 -1.80
N ASN A 131 -1.45 -32.55 -2.46
CA ASN A 131 -2.83 -33.02 -2.28
C ASN A 131 -2.98 -34.49 -2.70
N THR A 132 -2.48 -34.87 -3.89
CA THR A 132 -2.50 -36.28 -4.32
C THR A 132 -1.78 -37.19 -3.32
N ARG A 133 -0.64 -36.74 -2.79
CA ARG A 133 0.11 -37.51 -1.79
C ARG A 133 -0.67 -37.69 -0.48
N ILE A 134 -1.37 -36.66 -0.03
CA ILE A 134 -2.21 -36.73 1.18
C ILE A 134 -3.38 -37.69 0.97
N GLU A 135 -4.03 -37.65 -0.20
CA GLU A 135 -5.11 -38.60 -0.54
C GLU A 135 -4.60 -40.05 -0.56
N ASP A 136 -3.43 -40.29 -1.14
CA ASP A 136 -2.80 -41.61 -1.15
C ASP A 136 -2.43 -42.08 0.28
N GLU A 137 -1.92 -41.18 1.11
CA GLU A 137 -1.56 -41.48 2.50
C GLU A 137 -2.80 -41.77 3.35
N ASP A 138 -3.89 -41.03 3.17
CA ASP A 138 -5.17 -41.28 3.84
C ASP A 138 -5.74 -42.65 3.48
N MET A 139 -5.72 -43.03 2.19
CA MET A 139 -6.13 -44.37 1.76
C MET A 139 -5.26 -45.48 2.35
N GLN A 140 -3.94 -45.27 2.41
CA GLN A 140 -3.02 -46.25 2.99
C GLN A 140 -3.25 -46.41 4.51
N LEU A 141 -3.43 -45.30 5.23
CA LEU A 141 -3.73 -45.32 6.66
C LEU A 141 -5.08 -45.98 6.94
N GLN A 142 -6.12 -45.68 6.16
CA GLN A 142 -7.43 -46.32 6.28
C GLN A 142 -7.36 -47.82 6.02
N SER A 143 -6.58 -48.26 5.01
CA SER A 143 -6.37 -49.68 4.73
C SER A 143 -5.59 -50.39 5.84
N ALA A 144 -4.55 -49.74 6.38
CA ALA A 144 -3.79 -50.28 7.51
C ALA A 144 -4.66 -50.42 8.76
N LEU A 145 -5.50 -49.40 9.03
CA LEU A 145 -6.44 -49.41 10.14
C LEU A 145 -7.48 -50.54 10.00
N SER A 146 -8.09 -50.69 8.82
CA SER A 146 -9.05 -51.77 8.54
C SER A 146 -8.42 -53.15 8.71
N ALA A 147 -7.19 -53.37 8.22
CA ALA A 147 -6.51 -54.65 8.37
C ALA A 147 -6.27 -55.06 9.84
N ASP A 148 -5.97 -54.09 10.71
CA ASP A 148 -5.75 -54.32 12.14
C ASP A 148 -7.09 -54.57 12.87
N PHE A 149 -8.09 -53.70 12.67
CA PHE A 149 -9.36 -53.79 13.39
C PHE A 149 -10.30 -54.90 12.88
N ASP A 150 -10.35 -55.17 11.58
CA ASP A 150 -11.26 -56.19 11.03
C ASP A 150 -10.80 -57.61 11.41
N ALA A 151 -9.50 -57.84 11.53
CA ALA A 151 -8.94 -59.12 12.00
C ALA A 151 -9.39 -59.42 13.45
N ASP A 152 -9.29 -58.41 14.32
CA ASP A 152 -9.69 -58.52 15.72
C ASP A 152 -11.21 -58.74 15.88
N LEU A 153 -12.04 -58.02 15.10
CA LEU A 153 -13.49 -58.19 15.15
C LEU A 153 -13.93 -59.61 14.76
N ALA A 154 -13.30 -60.19 13.72
CA ALA A 154 -13.60 -61.56 13.30
C ALA A 154 -13.29 -62.58 14.41
N GLU A 155 -12.17 -62.41 15.12
CA GLU A 155 -11.79 -63.28 16.23
C GLU A 155 -12.72 -63.13 17.43
N VAL A 156 -13.10 -61.90 17.81
CA VAL A 156 -14.05 -61.63 18.90
C VAL A 156 -15.41 -62.24 18.60
N ILE A 157 -15.93 -62.09 17.37
CA ILE A 157 -17.21 -62.66 16.96
C ILE A 157 -17.17 -64.20 17.01
N SER A 158 -16.09 -64.81 16.52
CA SER A 158 -15.90 -66.27 16.57
C SER A 158 -15.89 -66.78 18.01
N SER A 159 -15.13 -66.12 18.90
CA SER A 159 -15.06 -66.46 20.32
C SER A 159 -16.42 -66.33 21.02
N LEU A 160 -17.18 -65.28 20.70
CA LEU A 160 -18.53 -65.07 21.24
C LEU A 160 -19.50 -66.19 20.79
N LEU A 161 -19.50 -66.53 19.50
CA LEU A 161 -20.33 -67.62 18.95
C LEU A 161 -19.99 -68.97 19.59
N ALA A 162 -18.69 -69.27 19.76
CA ALA A 162 -18.24 -70.48 20.43
C ALA A 162 -18.76 -70.55 21.87
N LYS A 163 -18.66 -69.45 22.63
CA LYS A 163 -19.19 -69.36 24.00
C LYS A 163 -20.70 -69.50 24.04
N GLN A 164 -21.44 -68.86 23.14
CA GLN A 164 -22.89 -68.98 23.05
C GLN A 164 -23.33 -70.41 22.73
N SER A 165 -22.65 -71.07 21.79
CA SER A 165 -22.91 -72.47 21.45
C SER A 165 -22.66 -73.41 22.62
N ALA A 166 -21.52 -73.26 23.31
CA ALA A 166 -21.21 -74.04 24.51
C ALA A 166 -22.24 -73.81 25.63
N TYR A 167 -22.67 -72.57 25.84
CA TYR A 167 -23.71 -72.24 26.82
C TYR A 167 -25.05 -72.88 26.49
N GLN A 168 -25.49 -72.82 25.22
CA GLN A 168 -26.71 -73.49 24.77
C GLN A 168 -26.62 -75.01 24.95
N ALA A 169 -25.50 -75.63 24.61
CA ALA A 169 -25.27 -77.06 24.83
C ALA A 169 -25.34 -77.42 26.32
N ALA A 170 -24.73 -76.61 27.20
CA ALA A 170 -24.79 -76.78 28.64
C ALA A 170 -26.23 -76.66 29.19
N LEU A 171 -27.02 -75.70 28.72
CA LEU A 171 -28.44 -75.57 29.07
C LEU A 171 -29.24 -76.80 28.63
N GLN A 172 -29.02 -77.30 27.41
CA GLN A 172 -29.69 -78.50 26.91
C GLN A 172 -29.31 -79.75 27.72
N ALA A 173 -28.03 -79.90 28.04
CA ALA A 173 -27.55 -81.00 28.89
C ALA A 173 -28.18 -80.93 30.28
N THR A 174 -28.23 -79.74 30.88
CA THR A 174 -28.86 -79.50 32.19
C THR A 174 -30.36 -79.84 32.15
N ALA A 175 -31.08 -79.38 31.12
CA ALA A 175 -32.49 -79.71 30.93
C ALA A 175 -32.74 -81.22 30.72
N LYS A 176 -31.80 -81.94 30.08
CA LYS A 176 -31.86 -83.39 29.93
C LYS A 176 -31.64 -84.12 31.26
N ILE A 177 -30.67 -83.65 32.07
CA ILE A 177 -30.40 -84.17 33.42
C ILE A 177 -31.63 -84.00 34.32
N PHE A 178 -32.20 -82.78 34.38
CA PHE A 178 -33.39 -82.52 35.20
C PHE A 178 -34.57 -83.42 34.80
N ARG A 179 -34.79 -83.62 33.51
CA ARG A 179 -35.86 -84.50 33.00
C ARG A 179 -35.68 -85.96 33.40
N MET A 180 -34.45 -86.48 33.37
CA MET A 180 -34.14 -87.83 33.88
C MET A 180 -34.37 -87.92 35.39
N SER A 181 -33.89 -86.95 36.18
CA SER A 181 -34.01 -86.99 37.65
C SER A 181 -35.44 -86.90 38.18
N LEU A 182 -36.32 -86.18 37.48
CA LEU A 182 -37.72 -86.04 37.87
C LEU A 182 -38.57 -87.26 37.47
N LEU A 183 -38.20 -87.97 36.40
CA LEU A 183 -38.87 -89.21 35.99
C LEU A 183 -38.40 -90.45 36.79
N ASP A 184 -37.19 -90.43 37.36
CA ASP A 184 -36.68 -91.50 38.22
C ASP A 184 -37.16 -91.42 39.69
N TYR A 185 -37.83 -90.33 40.08
CA TYR A 185 -38.35 -90.13 41.45
C TYR A 185 -39.86 -90.43 41.58
N LEU A 186 -40.53 -90.83 40.48
CA LEU A 186 -41.93 -91.23 40.44
C LEU A 186 -42.03 -92.73 40.14
#